data_AF-A0A0L7QT90-F1
#
_entry.id   AF-A0A0L7QT90-F1
#
_cell.length_a   1.000
_cell.length_b   1.000
_cell.length_c   1.000
_cell.angle_alpha   90.00
_cell.angle_beta   90.00
_cell.angle_gamma   90.00
#
_symmetry.space_group_name_H-M   'P 1'
#
loop_
_entity.id
_entity.type
_entity.pdbx_description
1 polymer ?
#
loop_
_entity_poly.entity_id
_entity_poly.type
_entity_poly.pdbx_seq_one_letter_code
_entity_poly.pdbx_strand_id
1 'polypeptide(L)'
;KSLKWWRKLFFWGMEMCIVNSYVLYTPVKKINNEKPMSHLKFVKLLVDQLVGNFRQYSTSRDSIYTPNTEGRLNNHLHIIRSGTKEDCAVCSNRKIPGERRQTHYFCDTCIEKPRLHIGDCFERYRTLDDYKM
;
A
#
# COMPACT_ATOMS: atom_id res chain seq x y z
N LYS A 1 17.84 0.73 14.92
CA LYS A 1 18.84 -0.14 15.61
C LYS A 1 18.19 -1.48 15.93
N SER A 2 18.74 -2.60 15.46
CA SER A 2 18.19 -3.94 15.76
C SER A 2 18.78 -4.47 17.07
N LEU A 3 17.93 -4.93 17.99
CA LEU A 3 18.36 -5.59 19.24
C LEU A 3 18.82 -7.03 19.03
N LYS A 4 18.55 -7.60 17.85
CA LYS A 4 18.92 -8.98 17.49
C LYS A 4 20.21 -8.97 16.68
N TRP A 5 21.27 -9.59 17.23
CA TRP A 5 22.62 -9.63 16.65
C TRP A 5 22.67 -10.27 15.26
N TRP A 6 21.90 -11.34 15.02
CA TRP A 6 21.87 -12.03 13.73
C TRP A 6 21.47 -11.13 12.55
N ARG A 7 20.66 -10.08 12.78
CA ARG A 7 20.31 -9.11 11.72
C ARG A 7 21.54 -8.35 11.25
N LYS A 8 22.47 -8.01 12.16
CA LYS A 8 23.73 -7.34 11.80
C LYS A 8 24.57 -8.23 10.90
N LEU A 9 24.71 -9.51 11.27
CA LEU A 9 25.42 -10.50 10.46
C LEU A 9 24.81 -10.64 9.06
N PHE A 10 23.46 -10.72 8.98
CA PHE A 10 22.75 -10.81 7.71
C PHE A 10 23.00 -9.61 6.80
N PHE A 11 22.83 -8.38 7.30
CA PHE A 11 23.03 -7.18 6.49
C PHE A 11 24.50 -7.01 6.07
N TRP A 12 25.45 -7.31 6.95
CA TRP A 12 26.88 -7.33 6.59
C TRP A 12 27.19 -8.37 5.51
N GLY A 13 26.65 -9.59 5.64
CA GLY A 13 26.80 -10.63 4.63
C GLY A 13 26.20 -10.21 3.28
N MET A 14 25.04 -9.57 3.29
CA MET A 14 24.40 -9.05 2.08
C MET A 14 25.26 -7.97 1.40
N GLU A 15 25.79 -7.02 2.16
CA GLU A 15 26.70 -5.99 1.65
C GLU A 15 27.95 -6.62 1.00
N MET A 16 28.54 -7.64 1.62
CA MET A 16 29.67 -8.38 1.07
C MET A 16 29.32 -9.09 -0.24
N CYS A 17 28.15 -9.74 -0.31
CA CYS A 17 27.68 -10.37 -1.55
C CYS A 17 27.50 -9.36 -2.69
N ILE A 18 26.94 -8.17 -2.40
CA ILE A 18 26.74 -7.11 -3.39
C ILE A 18 28.10 -6.64 -3.93
N VAL A 19 29.07 -6.35 -3.05
CA VAL A 19 30.40 -5.92 -3.47
C VAL A 19 31.11 -7.00 -4.30
N ASN A 20 31.07 -8.25 -3.84
CA ASN A 20 31.68 -9.37 -4.56
C ASN A 20 31.06 -9.57 -5.95
N SER A 21 29.74 -9.47 -6.07
CA SER A 21 29.05 -9.56 -7.36
C SER A 21 29.46 -8.45 -8.32
N TYR A 22 29.69 -7.22 -7.81
CA TYR A 22 30.18 -6.11 -8.63
C TYR A 22 31.62 -6.31 -9.08
N VAL A 23 32.49 -6.81 -8.19
CA VAL A 23 33.88 -7.16 -8.55
C VAL A 23 33.91 -8.15 -9.70
N LEU A 24 33.04 -9.15 -9.70
CA LEU A 24 32.90 -10.13 -10.80
C LEU A 24 32.27 -9.53 -12.07
N TYR A 25 31.34 -8.58 -11.94
CA TYR A 25 30.70 -7.90 -13.07
C TYR A 25 31.67 -7.05 -13.90
N THR A 26 32.61 -6.36 -13.24
CA THR A 26 33.52 -5.42 -13.92
C THR A 26 34.44 -6.06 -14.99
N PRO A 27 35.12 -7.20 -14.76
CA PRO A 27 35.95 -7.83 -15.79
C PRO A 27 35.10 -8.37 -16.94
N VAL A 28 33.94 -8.96 -16.66
CA VAL A 28 33.03 -9.50 -17.70
C VAL A 28 32.62 -8.41 -18.69
N LYS A 29 32.29 -7.21 -18.19
CA LYS A 29 31.95 -6.09 -19.07
C LYS A 29 33.13 -5.55 -19.87
N LYS A 30 34.33 -5.51 -19.27
CA LYS A 30 35.55 -5.14 -19.99
C LYS A 30 35.89 -6.11 -21.11
N ILE A 31 35.72 -7.42 -20.89
CA ILE A 31 35.90 -8.45 -21.92
C ILE A 31 34.94 -8.22 -23.10
N ASN A 32 33.71 -7.81 -22.82
CA ASN A 32 32.71 -7.50 -23.85
C ASN A 32 32.89 -6.12 -24.50
N ASN A 33 34.01 -5.42 -24.27
CA ASN A 33 34.26 -4.04 -24.70
C ASN A 33 33.19 -3.03 -24.25
N GLU A 34 32.47 -3.32 -23.17
CA GLU A 34 31.48 -2.43 -22.58
C GLU A 34 32.08 -1.64 -21.42
N LYS A 35 31.71 -0.35 -21.32
CA LYS A 35 32.09 0.46 -20.16
C LYS A 35 31.32 -0.03 -18.92
N PRO A 36 32.00 -0.50 -17.86
CA PRO A 36 31.30 -0.91 -16.64
C PRO A 36 30.57 0.29 -16.03
N MET A 37 29.34 0.04 -15.58
CA MET A 37 28.55 1.04 -14.86
C MET A 37 29.13 1.30 -13.47
N SER A 38 28.79 2.44 -12.86
CA SER A 38 29.19 2.72 -11.48
C SER A 38 28.51 1.77 -10.49
N HIS A 39 29.16 1.51 -9.35
CA HIS A 39 28.63 0.66 -8.29
C HIS A 39 27.21 1.07 -7.86
N LEU A 40 26.93 2.38 -7.73
CA LEU A 40 25.60 2.87 -7.39
C LEU A 40 24.53 2.48 -8.44
N LYS A 41 24.86 2.58 -9.73
CA LYS A 41 23.94 2.19 -10.82
C LYS A 41 23.71 0.67 -10.82
N PHE A 42 24.76 -0.11 -10.56
CA PHE A 42 24.68 -1.55 -10.44
C PHE A 42 23.75 -1.98 -9.30
N VAL A 43 23.92 -1.40 -8.10
CA VAL A 43 23.05 -1.71 -6.95
C VAL A 43 21.60 -1.33 -7.20
N LYS A 44 21.34 -0.18 -7.84
CA LYS A 44 19.98 0.22 -8.23
C LYS A 44 19.32 -0.81 -9.15
N LEU A 45 20.02 -1.21 -10.22
CA LEU A 45 19.51 -2.23 -11.16
C LEU A 45 19.30 -3.58 -10.47
N LEU A 46 20.21 -3.99 -9.58
CA LEU A 46 20.07 -5.22 -8.80
C LEU A 46 18.79 -5.18 -7.95
N VAL A 47 18.54 -4.05 -7.27
CA VAL A 47 17.32 -3.87 -6.46
C VAL A 47 16.07 -3.90 -7.35
N ASP A 48 16.08 -3.21 -8.49
CA ASP A 48 14.95 -3.20 -9.42
C ASP A 48 14.65 -4.62 -9.94
N GLN A 49 15.68 -5.40 -10.26
CA GLN A 49 15.54 -6.80 -10.69
C GLN A 49 15.05 -7.73 -9.57
N LEU A 50 15.57 -7.57 -8.35
CA LEU A 50 15.15 -8.36 -7.19
C LEU A 50 13.71 -8.05 -6.76
N VAL A 51 13.30 -6.78 -6.86
CA VAL A 51 11.92 -6.37 -6.63
C VAL A 51 11.02 -6.91 -7.73
N GLY A 52 11.47 -6.86 -9.00
CA GLY A 52 10.74 -7.40 -10.15
C GLY A 52 9.27 -7.01 -10.12
N ASN A 53 8.39 -8.02 -10.20
CA ASN A 53 6.94 -7.86 -10.13
C ASN A 53 6.36 -7.98 -8.71
N PHE A 54 7.16 -8.19 -7.66
CA PHE A 54 6.64 -8.35 -6.29
C PHE A 54 5.87 -7.12 -5.81
N ARG A 55 6.20 -5.93 -6.31
CA ARG A 55 5.45 -4.70 -6.02
C ARG A 55 4.05 -4.65 -6.63
N GLN A 56 3.76 -5.46 -7.66
CA GLN A 56 2.41 -5.52 -8.24
C GLN A 56 1.38 -6.11 -7.27
N TYR A 57 1.81 -6.92 -6.30
CA TYR A 57 0.94 -7.48 -5.27
C TYR A 57 0.91 -6.64 -3.98
N SER A 58 1.83 -5.68 -3.81
CA SER A 58 1.86 -4.81 -2.62
C SER A 58 1.13 -3.47 -2.81
N THR A 59 0.40 -3.30 -3.91
CA THR A 59 -0.58 -2.21 -4.10
C THR A 59 -1.89 -2.46 -3.35
N SER A 60 -1.94 -3.38 -2.38
CA SER A 60 -3.11 -3.57 -1.52
C SER A 60 -3.09 -2.73 -0.23
N ARG A 61 -2.34 -1.62 -0.17
CA ARG A 61 -2.44 -0.64 0.93
C ARG A 61 -2.45 0.84 0.52
N ASP A 62 -2.08 1.15 -0.71
CA ASP A 62 -2.65 2.31 -1.36
C ASP A 62 -3.91 1.80 -2.05
N SER A 63 -5.06 2.10 -1.46
CA SER A 63 -6.32 2.14 -2.19
C SER A 63 -6.04 2.92 -3.47
N ILE A 64 -5.81 2.21 -4.58
CA ILE A 64 -6.25 2.71 -5.87
C ILE A 64 -7.75 2.84 -5.63
N TYR A 65 -8.14 4.05 -5.28
CA TYR A 65 -9.51 4.49 -5.23
C TYR A 65 -9.97 4.49 -6.68
N THR A 66 -10.26 3.30 -7.22
CA THR A 66 -11.25 3.20 -8.27
C THR A 66 -12.54 3.55 -7.54
N PRO A 67 -13.12 4.74 -7.77
CA PRO A 67 -14.43 5.01 -7.21
C PRO A 67 -15.33 3.98 -7.87
N ASN A 68 -15.68 2.93 -7.13
CA ASN A 68 -16.62 1.95 -7.62
C ASN A 68 -18.01 2.56 -7.47
N THR A 69 -18.24 3.61 -8.27
CA THR A 69 -19.46 4.40 -8.30
C THR A 69 -20.65 3.52 -8.68
N GLU A 70 -20.40 2.49 -9.49
CA GLU A 70 -21.40 1.52 -9.96
C GLU A 70 -21.99 0.66 -8.83
N GLY A 71 -21.20 0.35 -7.79
CA GLY A 71 -21.65 -0.42 -6.62
C GLY A 71 -22.29 0.41 -5.51
N ARG A 72 -22.09 1.73 -5.52
CA ARG A 72 -22.39 2.65 -4.41
C ARG A 72 -23.63 3.50 -4.63
N LEU A 73 -23.80 4.01 -5.86
CA LEU A 73 -24.96 4.83 -6.25
C LEU A 73 -26.10 3.98 -6.86
N ASN A 74 -26.00 2.66 -6.76
CA ASN A 74 -27.02 1.79 -7.32
C ASN A 74 -28.28 1.78 -6.44
N ASN A 75 -29.45 1.62 -7.05
CA ASN A 75 -30.73 1.53 -6.34
C ASN A 75 -30.90 0.16 -5.63
N HIS A 76 -29.81 -0.54 -5.34
CA HIS A 76 -29.85 -1.86 -4.70
C HIS A 76 -30.03 -1.73 -3.19
N LEU A 77 -30.62 -2.79 -2.60
CA LEU A 77 -30.76 -2.89 -1.15
C LEU A 77 -29.37 -2.97 -0.52
N HIS A 78 -29.06 -2.06 0.39
CA HIS A 78 -27.84 -2.09 1.18
C HIS A 78 -28.10 -2.71 2.55
N ILE A 79 -27.38 -3.80 2.85
CA ILE A 79 -27.52 -4.54 4.11
C ILE A 79 -26.45 -4.03 5.08
N ILE A 80 -26.89 -3.46 6.20
CA ILE A 80 -26.00 -3.02 7.28
C ILE A 80 -25.76 -4.17 8.26
N ARG A 81 -24.49 -4.41 8.57
CA ARG A 81 -24.05 -5.36 9.61
C ARG A 81 -23.18 -4.63 10.63
N SER A 82 -22.96 -5.28 11.78
CA SER A 82 -22.10 -4.78 12.85
C SER A 82 -20.82 -5.61 12.94
N GLY A 83 -19.69 -4.96 13.24
CA GLY A 83 -18.37 -5.58 13.31
C GLY A 83 -17.38 -4.79 14.17
N THR A 84 -16.12 -4.77 13.75
CA THR A 84 -15.04 -4.05 14.43
C THR A 84 -15.24 -2.53 14.39
N LYS A 85 -14.79 -1.81 15.43
CA LYS A 85 -14.80 -0.34 15.43
C LYS A 85 -13.73 0.19 14.48
N GLU A 86 -14.18 0.89 13.46
CA GLU A 86 -13.31 1.56 12.50
C GLU A 86 -13.81 2.97 12.23
N ASP A 87 -12.98 3.76 11.55
CA ASP A 87 -13.28 5.16 11.27
C ASP A 87 -14.38 5.25 10.20
N CYS A 88 -15.35 6.15 10.40
CA CYS A 88 -16.43 6.36 9.45
C CYS A 88 -15.90 6.95 8.15
N ALA A 89 -16.25 6.34 7.01
CA ALA A 89 -15.77 6.75 5.69
C ALA A 89 -16.21 8.17 5.29
N VAL A 90 -17.30 8.67 5.89
CA VAL A 90 -17.92 9.96 5.58
C VAL A 90 -17.44 11.07 6.51
N CYS A 91 -17.59 10.90 7.82
CA CYS A 91 -17.41 12.01 8.78
C CYS A 91 -16.12 11.94 9.62
N SER A 92 -15.29 10.90 9.45
CA SER A 92 -14.05 10.79 10.22
C SER A 92 -12.89 11.46 9.49
N ASN A 93 -12.31 12.49 10.12
CA ASN A 93 -11.13 13.16 9.60
C ASN A 93 -9.96 13.06 10.59
N ARG A 94 -8.89 12.37 10.20
CA ARG A 94 -7.67 12.24 11.03
C ARG A 94 -6.76 13.47 10.95
N LYS A 95 -6.95 14.33 9.96
CA LYS A 95 -6.11 15.52 9.76
C LYS A 95 -6.47 16.62 10.76
N ILE A 96 -7.71 16.64 11.25
CA ILE A 96 -8.22 17.62 12.19
C ILE A 96 -8.29 16.98 13.58
N PRO A 97 -7.58 17.54 14.59
CA PRO A 97 -7.65 17.04 15.96
C PRO A 97 -9.09 17.06 16.48
N GLY A 98 -9.56 15.94 17.04
CA GLY A 98 -10.91 15.82 17.62
C GLY A 98 -12.00 15.36 16.63
N GLU A 99 -11.73 15.28 15.33
CA GLU A 99 -12.73 14.87 14.32
C GLU A 99 -12.70 13.38 13.95
N ARG A 100 -11.96 12.56 14.71
CA ARG A 100 -12.01 11.11 14.55
C ARG A 100 -13.36 10.57 15.03
N ARG A 101 -14.16 10.02 14.12
CA ARG A 101 -15.47 9.45 14.42
C ARG A 101 -15.51 7.99 14.02
N GLN A 102 -15.78 7.10 14.98
CA GLN A 102 -15.78 5.66 14.75
C GLN A 102 -17.19 5.08 14.76
N THR A 103 -17.37 3.96 14.05
CA THR A 103 -18.63 3.21 13.98
C THR A 103 -18.34 1.72 13.91
N HIS A 104 -19.28 0.92 14.41
CA HIS A 104 -19.28 -0.55 14.25
C HIS A 104 -20.04 -1.00 13.00
N TYR A 105 -20.87 -0.13 12.45
CA TYR A 105 -21.76 -0.47 11.37
C TYR A 105 -21.06 -0.34 10.02
N PHE A 106 -21.33 -1.29 9.13
CA PHE A 106 -20.82 -1.30 7.77
C PHE A 106 -21.84 -1.81 6.78
N CYS A 107 -21.67 -1.37 5.54
CA CYS A 107 -22.44 -1.87 4.41
C CYS A 107 -21.81 -3.16 3.87
N ASP A 108 -22.48 -4.30 4.00
CA ASP A 108 -21.96 -5.59 3.53
C ASP A 108 -22.11 -5.78 2.00
N THR A 109 -22.97 -4.99 1.37
CA THR A 109 -23.25 -5.07 -0.08
C THR A 109 -22.27 -4.27 -0.92
N CYS A 110 -21.65 -3.25 -0.36
CA CYS A 110 -20.59 -2.51 -1.03
C CYS A 110 -19.29 -3.33 -1.02
N ILE A 111 -18.57 -3.33 -2.13
CA ILE A 111 -17.32 -4.09 -2.31
C ILE A 111 -16.27 -3.70 -1.26
N GLU A 112 -16.15 -2.41 -0.97
CA GLU A 112 -15.19 -1.88 0.02
C GLU A 112 -15.64 -2.07 1.48
N LYS A 113 -16.86 -2.56 1.70
CA LYS A 113 -17.48 -2.72 3.02
C LYS A 113 -17.27 -1.51 3.94
N PRO A 114 -17.67 -0.30 3.49
CA PRO A 114 -17.40 0.96 4.16
C PRO A 114 -18.10 1.00 5.52
N ARG A 115 -17.41 1.61 6.48
CA ARG A 115 -17.90 1.82 7.85
C ARG A 115 -18.64 3.15 7.89
N LEU A 116 -19.90 3.12 8.28
CA LEU A 116 -20.80 4.29 8.19
C LEU A 116 -21.63 4.39 9.48
N HIS A 117 -21.94 5.61 9.91
CA HIS A 117 -22.98 5.81 10.92
C HIS A 117 -24.35 5.59 10.28
N ILE A 118 -25.25 4.95 11.00
CA ILE A 118 -26.65 4.78 10.58
C ILE A 118 -27.30 6.18 10.55
N GLY A 119 -28.00 6.50 9.46
CA GLY A 119 -28.58 7.83 9.22
C GLY A 119 -27.79 8.61 8.17
N ASP A 120 -27.45 9.86 8.47
CA ASP A 120 -26.92 10.85 7.50
C ASP A 120 -25.64 10.40 6.77
N CYS A 121 -24.73 9.73 7.47
CA CYS A 121 -23.50 9.23 6.84
C CYS A 121 -23.82 8.13 5.82
N PHE A 122 -24.73 7.23 6.16
CA PHE A 122 -25.16 6.19 5.24
C PHE A 122 -25.88 6.78 4.02
N GLU A 123 -26.75 7.77 4.24
CA GLU A 123 -27.47 8.44 3.15
C GLU A 123 -26.53 9.19 2.20
N ARG A 124 -25.61 10.02 2.73
CA ARG A 124 -24.62 10.74 1.91
C ARG A 124 -23.74 9.79 1.11
N TYR A 125 -23.34 8.67 1.72
CA TYR A 125 -22.50 7.68 1.07
C TYR A 125 -23.18 7.02 -0.14
N ARG A 126 -24.52 6.95 -0.22
CA ARG A 126 -25.23 6.37 -1.38
C ARG A 126 -25.78 7.41 -2.37
N THR A 127 -25.74 8.70 -2.04
CA THR A 127 -26.35 9.76 -2.88
C THR A 127 -25.34 10.71 -3.53
N LEU A 128 -24.19 10.98 -2.90
CA LEU A 128 -23.25 12.03 -3.35
C LEU A 128 -21.96 11.44 -3.89
N ASP A 129 -21.42 11.96 -4.99
CA ASP A 129 -20.06 11.61 -5.43
C ASP A 129 -18.97 12.09 -4.46
N ASP A 130 -19.12 13.30 -3.94
CA ASP A 130 -18.27 13.81 -2.85
C ASP A 130 -18.98 13.66 -1.50
N TYR A 131 -18.81 12.49 -0.89
CA TYR A 131 -19.51 12.13 0.33
C TYR A 131 -18.72 12.47 1.61
N LYS A 132 -17.45 12.89 1.53
CA LYS A 132 -16.63 13.19 2.71
C LYS A 132 -17.03 14.53 3.33
N MET A 133 -16.90 14.63 4.66
CA MET A 133 -17.06 15.87 5.43
C MET A 133 -15.72 16.50 5.77
#